data_AF-A0A7S0CYV7-F1
#
_entry.id   AF-A0A7S0CYV7-F1
#
_cell.length_a   1.000
_cell.length_b   1.000
_cell.length_c   1.000
_cell.angle_alpha   90.00
_cell.angle_beta   90.00
_cell.angle_gamma   90.00
#
_symmetry.space_group_name_H-M   'P 1'
#
loop_
_entity.id
_entity.type
_entity.pdbx_description
1 polymer ?
#
loop_
_entity_poly.entity_id
_entity_poly.type
_entity_poly.pdbx_seq_one_letter_code
_entity_poly.pdbx_strand_id
1 'polypeptide(L)'
;MASASPAKMKVADLRAALAERGVSTAGLKAELVQRLERKMAEERRVDVPRGSFGLNSSTPPRASPSSTSGVPSTSGAAFGSPHRHHAEARVTLSPHRHHEQRRGLWGVPMSEAESGEGDATRDRVLVLSSALREEQLVVARERDARLADRERRAEAEEALSHARAQLQKHDEEVASLRKAIAHGRSENEAVAAQLTKSFADLRAERERRTTLESEIARLKESLDSRDGIIESKMEEIQV
;
A
#
# COMPACT_ATOMS: atom_id res chain seq x y z
N MET A 1 -11.90 26.01 -18.72
CA MET A 1 -10.64 26.15 -19.49
C MET A 1 -10.17 24.75 -19.84
N ALA A 2 -9.95 24.47 -21.13
CA ALA A 2 -9.76 23.14 -21.68
C ALA A 2 -8.60 22.38 -21.02
N SER A 3 -8.86 21.14 -20.60
CA SER A 3 -7.90 20.21 -19.99
C SER A 3 -6.88 19.72 -21.01
N ALA A 4 -5.89 20.55 -21.34
CA ALA A 4 -4.73 20.10 -22.10
C ALA A 4 -3.91 19.14 -21.23
N SER A 5 -3.59 17.95 -21.75
CA SER A 5 -2.72 17.00 -21.05
C SER A 5 -1.35 17.67 -20.79
N PRO A 6 -0.81 17.61 -19.56
CA PRO A 6 0.39 18.35 -19.18
C PRO A 6 1.62 17.96 -20.00
N ALA A 7 1.67 16.73 -20.54
CA ALA A 7 2.70 16.29 -21.48
C ALA A 7 2.80 17.15 -22.76
N LYS A 8 1.70 17.80 -23.18
CA LYS A 8 1.62 18.60 -24.41
C LYS A 8 1.91 20.09 -24.18
N MET A 9 2.06 20.53 -22.93
CA MET A 9 2.30 21.94 -22.61
C MET A 9 3.76 22.35 -22.85
N LYS A 10 3.99 23.64 -23.12
CA LYS A 10 5.34 24.21 -23.17
C LYS A 10 5.88 24.36 -21.74
N VAL A 11 7.21 24.40 -21.61
CA VAL A 11 7.88 24.48 -20.29
C VAL A 11 7.48 25.74 -19.53
N ALA A 12 7.28 26.86 -20.24
CA ALA A 12 6.82 28.12 -19.65
C ALA A 12 5.43 27.94 -19.00
N ASP A 13 4.48 27.36 -19.73
CA ASP A 13 3.11 27.11 -19.26
C ASP A 13 3.08 26.10 -18.10
N LEU A 14 3.95 25.07 -18.14
CA LEU A 14 4.11 24.12 -17.04
C LEU A 14 4.62 24.77 -15.76
N ARG A 15 5.59 25.69 -15.88
CA ARG A 15 6.11 26.44 -14.72
C ARG A 15 5.07 27.41 -14.18
N ALA A 16 4.32 28.09 -15.04
CA ALA A 16 3.23 28.98 -14.63
C ALA A 16 2.15 28.21 -13.85
N ALA A 17 1.67 27.09 -14.39
CA ALA A 17 0.67 26.25 -13.74
C ALA A 17 1.16 25.61 -12.43
N LEU A 18 2.46 25.30 -12.31
CA LEU A 18 3.05 24.84 -11.05
C LEU A 18 3.22 25.98 -10.03
N ALA A 19 3.59 27.18 -10.48
CA ALA A 19 3.73 28.36 -9.63
C ALA A 19 2.39 28.84 -9.06
N GLU A 20 1.32 28.84 -9.88
CA GLU A 20 -0.05 29.11 -9.43
C GLU A 20 -0.50 28.16 -8.32
N ARG A 21 0.01 26.92 -8.33
CA ARG A 21 -0.27 25.89 -7.33
C ARG A 21 0.74 25.83 -6.19
N GLY A 22 1.66 26.79 -6.12
CA GLY A 22 2.67 26.90 -5.06
C GLY A 22 3.71 25.77 -5.04
N VAL A 23 3.97 25.13 -6.19
CA VAL A 23 4.86 23.97 -6.29
C VAL A 23 6.14 24.33 -7.01
N SER A 24 7.26 23.74 -6.59
CA SER A 24 8.59 24.00 -7.18
C SER A 24 8.60 23.90 -8.71
N THR A 25 9.17 24.91 -9.37
CA THR A 25 9.30 25.05 -10.84
C THR A 25 10.69 24.66 -11.36
N ALA A 26 11.56 24.17 -10.47
CA ALA A 26 12.89 23.70 -10.83
C ALA A 26 12.85 22.27 -11.39
N GLY A 27 13.72 22.01 -12.37
CA GLY A 27 13.90 20.69 -12.97
C GLY A 27 13.69 20.62 -14.48
N LEU A 28 13.83 19.39 -15.00
CA LEU A 28 13.62 19.06 -16.40
C LEU A 28 12.13 19.01 -16.75
N LYS A 29 11.79 19.14 -18.04
CA LYS A 29 10.38 19.14 -18.50
C LYS A 29 9.60 17.91 -18.01
N ALA A 30 10.20 16.73 -18.03
CA ALA A 30 9.56 15.50 -17.56
C ALA A 30 9.17 15.57 -16.08
N GLU A 31 10.03 16.16 -15.24
CA GLU A 31 9.79 16.32 -13.81
C GLU A 31 8.67 17.33 -13.54
N LEU A 32 8.61 18.41 -14.31
CA LEU A 32 7.53 19.40 -14.22
C LEU A 32 6.19 18.78 -14.61
N VAL A 33 6.15 17.95 -15.66
CA VAL A 33 4.93 17.22 -16.08
C VAL A 33 4.46 16.28 -14.99
N GLN A 34 5.33 15.40 -14.47
CA GLN A 34 4.97 14.45 -13.40
C GLN A 34 4.47 15.15 -12.14
N ARG A 35 5.08 16.28 -11.77
CA ARG A 35 4.72 17.06 -10.59
C ARG A 35 3.34 17.69 -10.75
N LEU A 36 3.03 18.20 -11.94
CA LEU A 36 1.74 18.80 -12.26
C LEU A 36 0.63 17.73 -12.33
N GLU A 37 0.92 16.56 -12.90
CA GLU A 37 0.00 15.40 -12.92
C GLU A 37 -0.33 14.91 -11.52
N ARG A 38 0.69 14.76 -10.65
CA ARG A 38 0.49 14.34 -9.27
C ARG A 38 -0.39 15.32 -8.50
N LYS A 39 -0.17 16.62 -8.69
CA LYS A 39 -0.98 17.67 -8.05
C LYS A 39 -2.43 17.71 -8.57
N MET A 40 -2.65 17.54 -9.87
CA MET A 40 -4.02 17.41 -10.41
C MET A 40 -4.74 16.16 -9.89
N ALA A 41 -4.02 15.06 -9.68
CA ALA A 41 -4.59 13.84 -9.10
C ALA A 41 -4.93 14.01 -7.60
N GLU A 42 -4.14 14.80 -6.88
CA GLU A 42 -4.35 15.11 -5.47
C GLU A 42 -5.55 16.06 -5.27
N GLU A 43 -5.66 17.11 -6.08
CA GLU A 43 -6.83 18.02 -6.09
C GLU A 43 -8.14 17.27 -6.37
N ARG A 44 -8.16 16.36 -7.35
CA ARG A 44 -9.33 15.51 -7.65
C ARG A 44 -9.75 14.58 -6.50
N ARG A 45 -8.88 14.31 -5.54
CA ARG A 45 -9.19 13.46 -4.37
C ARG A 45 -9.75 14.27 -3.20
N VAL A 46 -9.55 15.58 -3.16
CA VAL A 46 -9.95 16.44 -2.04
C VAL A 46 -11.36 17.01 -2.22
N ASP A 47 -11.88 17.07 -3.45
CA ASP A 47 -13.23 17.58 -3.76
C ASP A 47 -14.40 16.60 -3.49
N VAL A 48 -14.18 15.51 -2.74
CA VAL A 48 -15.28 14.63 -2.30
C VAL A 48 -15.76 15.09 -0.92
N PRO A 49 -16.96 15.69 -0.79
CA PRO A 49 -17.50 16.04 0.52
C PRO A 49 -17.73 14.77 1.32
N ARG A 50 -17.12 14.77 2.51
CA ARG A 50 -17.20 13.73 3.53
C ARG A 50 -18.63 13.65 4.07
N GLY A 51 -19.49 12.88 3.41
CA GLY A 51 -20.86 12.63 3.88
C GLY A 51 -21.77 11.96 2.87
N SER A 52 -21.72 10.63 2.76
CA SER A 52 -22.89 9.82 2.40
C SER A 52 -22.61 8.35 2.73
N PHE A 53 -23.19 7.90 3.83
CA PHE A 53 -23.43 6.48 4.08
C PHE A 53 -24.57 6.03 3.15
N GLY A 54 -24.38 5.00 2.34
CA GLY A 54 -25.48 4.45 1.54
C GLY A 54 -25.06 3.58 0.36
N LEU A 55 -24.77 2.30 0.65
CA LEU A 55 -25.28 1.11 -0.05
C LEU A 55 -25.57 1.20 -1.56
N ASN A 56 -24.54 1.04 -2.39
CA ASN A 56 -24.72 0.49 -3.74
C ASN A 56 -23.73 -0.66 -3.98
N SER A 57 -24.16 -1.85 -3.60
CA SER A 57 -23.61 -3.11 -4.12
C SER A 57 -23.92 -3.23 -5.61
N SER A 58 -22.90 -3.32 -6.47
CA SER A 58 -23.04 -4.06 -7.73
C SER A 58 -21.67 -4.49 -8.27
N THR A 59 -21.32 -5.75 -7.97
CA THR A 59 -20.67 -6.74 -8.84
C THR A 59 -19.43 -6.34 -9.67
N PRO A 60 -18.25 -6.96 -9.44
CA PRO A 60 -17.17 -6.97 -10.42
C PRO A 60 -17.45 -8.01 -11.53
N PRO A 61 -17.05 -7.77 -12.80
CA PRO A 61 -17.23 -8.76 -13.84
C PRO A 61 -16.16 -9.86 -13.79
N ARG A 62 -16.67 -11.04 -14.13
CA ARG A 62 -16.06 -12.35 -14.31
C ARG A 62 -14.96 -12.36 -15.39
N ALA A 63 -13.92 -13.16 -15.14
CA ALA A 63 -12.73 -13.33 -15.97
C ALA A 63 -12.99 -13.93 -17.38
N SER A 64 -12.07 -13.65 -18.30
CA SER A 64 -11.72 -14.51 -19.46
C SER A 64 -10.20 -14.43 -19.69
N PRO A 65 -9.47 -15.56 -19.81
CA PRO A 65 -8.04 -15.57 -20.06
C PRO A 65 -7.74 -15.73 -21.56
N SER A 66 -6.80 -14.95 -22.08
CA SER A 66 -6.17 -15.19 -23.38
C SER A 66 -4.79 -14.54 -23.43
N SER A 67 -3.82 -15.36 -23.85
CA SER A 67 -2.55 -14.96 -24.48
C SER A 67 -1.44 -14.37 -23.61
N THR A 68 -0.59 -15.22 -23.03
CA THR A 68 0.87 -15.01 -23.05
C THR A 68 1.60 -16.34 -22.94
N SER A 69 2.11 -16.83 -24.07
CA SER A 69 3.12 -17.90 -24.16
C SER A 69 4.47 -17.26 -24.51
N GLY A 70 5.53 -17.57 -23.75
CA GLY A 70 6.89 -17.25 -24.20
C GLY A 70 8.01 -17.33 -23.15
N VAL A 71 8.60 -18.55 -23.03
CA VAL A 71 10.04 -18.90 -22.82
C VAL A 71 10.82 -18.48 -21.54
N PRO A 72 12.00 -19.08 -21.20
CA PRO A 72 12.66 -20.36 -21.61
C PRO A 72 13.34 -21.18 -20.46
N SER A 73 14.00 -22.30 -20.85
CA SER A 73 15.09 -23.06 -20.18
C SER A 73 14.67 -24.05 -19.06
N THR A 74 15.18 -25.29 -18.95
CA THR A 74 16.56 -25.77 -19.10
C THR A 74 16.64 -27.29 -19.33
N SER A 75 17.68 -27.67 -20.07
CA SER A 75 18.28 -28.95 -20.48
C SER A 75 18.31 -30.14 -19.50
N GLY A 76 18.29 -31.37 -20.06
CA GLY A 76 18.75 -32.60 -19.42
C GLY A 76 18.56 -33.83 -20.34
N ALA A 77 19.64 -34.53 -20.67
CA ALA A 77 19.78 -35.42 -21.83
C ALA A 77 19.53 -36.92 -21.57
N ALA A 78 19.33 -37.64 -22.69
CA ALA A 78 19.73 -39.03 -23.02
C ALA A 78 19.07 -40.23 -22.31
N PHE A 79 18.40 -41.08 -23.11
CA PHE A 79 18.62 -42.54 -23.32
C PHE A 79 17.40 -43.07 -24.10
N GLY A 80 17.53 -43.52 -25.35
CA GLY A 80 17.90 -44.90 -25.68
C GLY A 80 16.69 -45.66 -26.25
N SER A 81 16.56 -45.66 -27.59
CA SER A 81 15.56 -46.44 -28.34
C SER A 81 15.78 -47.95 -28.22
N PRO A 82 14.71 -48.76 -28.19
CA PRO A 82 14.73 -50.09 -28.77
C PRO A 82 14.01 -50.07 -30.12
N HIS A 83 14.83 -50.23 -31.16
CA HIS A 83 14.44 -50.65 -32.49
C HIS A 83 13.61 -51.95 -32.41
N ARG A 84 12.37 -51.95 -32.88
CA ARG A 84 11.69 -53.17 -33.32
C ARG A 84 11.23 -52.99 -34.75
N HIS A 85 11.79 -53.83 -35.62
CA HIS A 85 11.48 -53.92 -37.03
C HIS A 85 9.98 -54.15 -37.23
N HIS A 86 9.30 -53.22 -37.89
CA HIS A 86 8.01 -53.49 -38.50
C HIS A 86 8.27 -54.27 -39.78
N ALA A 87 8.02 -55.58 -39.74
CA ALA A 87 7.89 -56.36 -40.95
C ALA A 87 6.60 -55.91 -41.66
N GLU A 88 6.74 -55.34 -42.85
CA GLU A 88 5.62 -55.07 -43.75
C GLU A 88 5.04 -56.39 -44.25
N ALA A 89 4.10 -56.96 -43.49
CA ALA A 89 3.22 -57.98 -44.03
C ALA A 89 2.16 -57.28 -44.89
N ARG A 90 2.35 -57.34 -46.21
CA ARG A 90 1.31 -57.07 -47.19
C ARG A 90 0.10 -57.94 -46.88
N VAL A 91 -0.92 -57.36 -46.26
CA VAL A 91 -2.24 -57.99 -46.13
C VAL A 91 -2.87 -57.97 -47.51
N THR A 92 -2.86 -59.12 -48.18
CA THR A 92 -3.64 -59.35 -49.38
C THR A 92 -5.11 -59.32 -48.99
N LEU A 93 -5.82 -58.29 -49.47
CA LEU A 93 -7.28 -58.24 -49.47
C LEU A 93 -7.81 -59.44 -50.26
N SER A 94 -8.30 -60.46 -49.55
CA SER A 94 -9.18 -61.47 -50.13
C SER A 94 -10.64 -61.06 -49.87
N PRO A 95 -11.47 -60.87 -50.91
CA PRO A 95 -12.88 -60.54 -50.73
C PRO A 95 -13.65 -61.80 -50.35
N HIS A 96 -13.89 -62.02 -49.06
CA HIS A 96 -14.86 -63.01 -48.59
C HIS A 96 -15.81 -62.37 -47.58
N ARG A 97 -16.94 -61.93 -48.13
CA ARG A 97 -18.10 -61.42 -47.41
C ARG A 97 -18.80 -62.62 -46.77
N HIS A 98 -18.52 -62.88 -45.50
CA HIS A 98 -19.32 -63.82 -44.70
C HIS A 98 -20.15 -63.03 -43.69
N HIS A 99 -21.47 -63.16 -43.80
CA HIS A 99 -22.38 -62.86 -42.70
C HIS A 99 -22.07 -63.84 -41.56
N GLU A 100 -21.31 -63.41 -40.56
CA GLU A 100 -21.16 -64.15 -39.32
C GLU A 100 -22.38 -63.92 -38.44
N GLN A 101 -23.33 -64.85 -38.50
CA GLN A 101 -24.29 -65.04 -37.42
C GLN A 101 -23.52 -65.52 -36.19
N ARG A 102 -23.40 -64.67 -35.17
CA ARG A 102 -22.77 -64.99 -33.89
C ARG A 102 -23.50 -66.18 -33.26
N ARG A 103 -22.85 -67.35 -33.22
CA ARG A 103 -23.38 -68.56 -32.55
C ARG A 103 -23.01 -68.52 -31.07
N GLY A 104 -23.98 -68.81 -30.20
CA GLY A 104 -23.75 -68.96 -28.76
C GLY A 104 -22.95 -70.22 -28.42
N LEU A 105 -22.54 -70.36 -27.15
CA LEU A 105 -21.63 -71.40 -26.63
C LEU A 105 -22.11 -72.87 -26.80
N TRP A 106 -23.25 -73.11 -27.44
CA TRP A 106 -23.80 -74.44 -27.75
C TRP A 106 -24.35 -74.58 -29.18
N GLY A 107 -23.91 -73.74 -30.12
CA GLY A 107 -24.21 -73.92 -31.56
C GLY A 107 -25.65 -73.59 -31.98
N VAL A 108 -26.55 -73.27 -31.04
CA VAL A 108 -27.87 -72.71 -31.30
C VAL A 108 -27.72 -71.26 -31.79
N PRO A 109 -28.33 -70.88 -32.93
CA PRO A 109 -28.37 -69.49 -33.36
C PRO A 109 -29.10 -68.67 -32.29
N MET A 110 -28.39 -67.72 -31.68
CA MET A 110 -29.00 -66.77 -30.75
C MET A 110 -30.03 -65.96 -31.55
N SER A 111 -31.23 -65.79 -30.99
CA SER A 111 -32.24 -64.95 -31.61
C SER A 111 -31.71 -63.50 -31.66
N GLU A 112 -32.05 -62.70 -32.68
CA GLU A 112 -31.60 -61.29 -32.76
C GLU A 112 -31.90 -60.49 -31.47
N ALA A 113 -32.98 -60.87 -30.77
CA ALA A 113 -33.36 -60.34 -29.47
C ALA A 113 -32.31 -60.58 -28.36
N GLU A 114 -31.69 -61.76 -28.28
CA GLU A 114 -30.71 -62.12 -27.25
C GLU A 114 -29.32 -61.48 -27.51
N SER A 115 -28.97 -61.27 -28.78
CA SER A 115 -27.74 -60.55 -29.15
C SER A 115 -27.82 -59.06 -28.81
N GLY A 116 -28.98 -58.43 -28.99
CA GLY A 116 -29.18 -57.01 -28.66
C GLY A 116 -29.19 -56.74 -27.15
N GLU A 117 -29.63 -57.70 -26.35
CA GLU A 117 -29.70 -57.57 -24.88
C GLU A 117 -28.30 -57.57 -24.23
N GLY A 118 -27.37 -58.36 -24.77
CA GLY A 118 -25.96 -58.35 -24.35
C GLY A 118 -25.22 -57.05 -24.69
N ASP A 119 -25.55 -56.41 -25.81
CA ASP A 119 -24.94 -55.13 -26.20
C ASP A 119 -25.57 -53.95 -25.43
N ALA A 120 -26.89 -53.97 -25.21
CA ALA A 120 -27.56 -52.97 -24.36
C ALA A 120 -27.08 -52.99 -22.90
N THR A 121 -26.78 -54.18 -22.35
CA THR A 121 -26.21 -54.30 -21.00
C THR A 121 -24.77 -53.80 -20.92
N ARG A 122 -23.94 -54.03 -21.95
CA ARG A 122 -22.59 -53.46 -22.06
C ARG A 122 -22.60 -51.95 -22.15
N ASP A 123 -23.44 -51.39 -23.00
CA ASP A 123 -23.59 -49.94 -23.15
C ASP A 123 -24.04 -49.30 -21.83
N ARG A 124 -24.97 -49.94 -21.12
CA ARG A 124 -25.40 -49.50 -19.79
C ARG A 124 -24.24 -49.51 -18.78
N VAL A 125 -23.38 -50.52 -18.79
CA VAL A 125 -22.20 -50.58 -17.91
C VAL A 125 -21.17 -49.49 -18.26
N LEU A 126 -20.97 -49.18 -19.55
CA LEU A 126 -20.09 -48.09 -19.98
C LEU A 126 -20.63 -46.72 -19.57
N VAL A 127 -21.94 -46.50 -19.68
CA VAL A 127 -22.59 -45.27 -19.21
C VAL A 127 -22.49 -45.13 -17.69
N LEU A 128 -22.71 -46.21 -16.93
CA LEU A 128 -22.60 -46.15 -15.46
C LEU A 128 -21.15 -45.96 -14.99
N SER A 129 -20.18 -46.57 -15.65
CA SER A 129 -18.76 -46.40 -15.31
C SER A 129 -18.21 -45.03 -15.70
N SER A 130 -18.66 -44.47 -16.82
CA SER A 130 -18.37 -43.08 -17.18
C SER A 130 -19.02 -42.08 -16.21
N ALA A 131 -20.30 -42.27 -15.87
CA ALA A 131 -20.98 -41.46 -14.86
C ALA A 131 -20.27 -41.52 -13.49
N LEU A 132 -19.87 -42.71 -13.03
CA LEU A 132 -19.10 -42.85 -11.78
C LEU A 132 -17.76 -42.11 -11.83
N ARG A 133 -17.06 -42.17 -12.98
CA ARG A 133 -15.79 -41.47 -13.18
C ARG A 133 -15.98 -39.96 -13.18
N GLU A 134 -17.05 -39.45 -13.79
CA GLU A 134 -17.41 -38.03 -13.78
C GLU A 134 -17.71 -37.55 -12.36
N GLU A 135 -18.50 -38.30 -11.60
CA GLU A 135 -18.78 -38.02 -10.18
C GLU A 135 -17.49 -37.96 -9.35
N GLN A 136 -16.57 -38.91 -9.54
CA GLN A 136 -15.27 -38.90 -8.86
C GLN A 136 -14.44 -37.64 -9.21
N LEU A 137 -14.48 -37.18 -10.46
CA LEU A 137 -13.81 -35.96 -10.89
C LEU A 137 -14.46 -34.70 -10.30
N VAL A 138 -15.79 -34.65 -10.22
CA VAL A 138 -16.52 -33.55 -9.57
C VAL A 138 -16.15 -33.48 -8.09
N VAL A 139 -16.19 -34.62 -7.39
CA VAL A 139 -15.80 -34.70 -5.98
C VAL A 139 -14.35 -34.26 -5.76
N ALA A 140 -13.42 -34.64 -6.64
CA ALA A 140 -12.03 -34.19 -6.58
C ALA A 140 -11.92 -32.66 -6.73
N ARG A 141 -12.56 -32.09 -7.76
CA ARG A 141 -12.58 -30.62 -7.99
C ARG A 141 -13.20 -29.86 -6.84
N GLU A 142 -14.26 -30.39 -6.23
CA GLU A 142 -14.86 -29.77 -5.05
C GLU A 142 -13.94 -29.82 -3.82
N ARG A 143 -13.19 -30.92 -3.64
CA ARG A 143 -12.19 -31.00 -2.56
C ARG A 143 -11.09 -29.97 -2.78
N ASP A 144 -10.58 -29.86 -4.01
CA ASP A 144 -9.56 -28.88 -4.37
C ASP A 144 -10.06 -27.44 -4.19
N ALA A 145 -11.31 -27.15 -4.60
CA ALA A 145 -11.92 -25.85 -4.39
C ALA A 145 -12.06 -25.50 -2.90
N ARG A 146 -12.48 -26.47 -2.07
CA ARG A 146 -12.55 -26.29 -0.61
C ARG A 146 -11.17 -26.07 0.02
N LEU A 147 -10.12 -26.72 -0.49
CA LEU A 147 -8.75 -26.50 -0.04
C LEU A 147 -8.27 -25.09 -0.40
N ALA A 148 -8.46 -24.68 -1.66
CA ALA A 148 -8.12 -23.33 -2.10
C ALA A 148 -8.86 -22.25 -1.30
N ASP A 149 -10.13 -22.47 -0.95
CA ASP A 149 -10.88 -21.54 -0.11
C ASP A 149 -10.37 -21.47 1.34
N ARG A 150 -9.85 -22.58 1.88
CA ARG A 150 -9.19 -22.58 3.21
C ARG A 150 -7.85 -21.86 3.15
N GLU A 151 -7.07 -22.08 2.11
CA GLU A 151 -5.79 -21.40 1.89
C GLU A 151 -6.00 -19.89 1.76
N ARG A 152 -6.95 -19.43 0.94
CA ARG A 152 -7.28 -18.00 0.83
C ARG A 152 -7.72 -17.37 2.16
N ARG A 153 -8.46 -18.12 2.99
CA ARG A 153 -8.85 -17.64 4.34
C ARG A 153 -7.63 -17.54 5.25
N ALA A 154 -6.75 -18.54 5.23
CA ALA A 154 -5.51 -18.51 5.99
C ALA A 154 -4.61 -17.33 5.56
N GLU A 155 -4.42 -17.12 4.26
CA GLU A 155 -3.69 -15.97 3.72
C GLU A 155 -4.32 -14.62 4.15
N ALA A 156 -5.65 -14.52 4.14
CA ALA A 156 -6.35 -13.34 4.61
C ALA A 156 -6.18 -13.11 6.12
N GLU A 157 -6.21 -14.17 6.92
CA GLU A 157 -5.95 -14.10 8.37
C GLU A 157 -4.51 -13.70 8.67
N GLU A 158 -3.54 -14.23 7.93
CA GLU A 158 -2.13 -13.83 8.02
C GLU A 158 -1.95 -12.36 7.65
N ALA A 159 -2.56 -11.90 6.54
CA ALA A 159 -2.54 -10.50 6.13
C ALA A 159 -3.15 -9.58 7.21
N LEU A 160 -4.27 -9.99 7.83
CA LEU A 160 -4.86 -9.28 8.95
C LEU A 160 -3.95 -9.28 10.18
N SER A 161 -3.24 -10.37 10.45
CA SER A 161 -2.28 -10.44 11.55
C SER A 161 -1.11 -9.48 11.34
N HIS A 162 -0.57 -9.40 10.12
CA HIS A 162 0.48 -8.46 9.74
C HIS A 162 0.00 -7.01 9.84
N ALA A 163 -1.21 -6.72 9.34
CA ALA A 163 -1.80 -5.38 9.44
C ALA A 163 -2.00 -4.96 10.91
N ARG A 164 -2.47 -5.86 11.76
CA ARG A 164 -2.61 -5.60 13.21
C ARG A 164 -1.26 -5.33 13.87
N ALA A 165 -0.23 -6.11 13.54
CA ALA A 165 1.11 -5.91 14.06
C ALA A 165 1.70 -4.55 13.61
N GLN A 166 1.43 -4.12 12.37
CA GLN A 166 1.82 -2.79 11.89
C GLN A 166 1.11 -1.68 12.65
N LEU A 167 -0.20 -1.81 12.89
CA LEU A 167 -0.96 -0.85 13.69
C LEU A 167 -0.43 -0.75 15.13
N GLN A 168 -0.09 -1.88 15.76
CA GLN A 168 0.52 -1.87 17.10
C GLN A 168 1.84 -1.10 17.13
N LYS A 169 2.72 -1.28 16.13
CA LYS A 169 3.96 -0.49 16.01
C LYS A 169 3.68 1.00 15.88
N HIS A 170 2.71 1.38 15.05
CA HIS A 170 2.32 2.78 14.92
C HIS A 170 1.72 3.35 16.21
N ASP A 171 0.94 2.57 16.95
CA ASP A 171 0.41 2.97 18.25
C ASP A 171 1.53 3.18 19.28
N GLU A 172 2.56 2.33 19.28
CA GLU A 172 3.76 2.48 20.10
C GLU A 172 4.56 3.74 19.72
N GLU A 173 4.77 3.99 18.43
CA GLU A 173 5.40 5.20 17.90
C GLU A 173 4.62 6.46 18.34
N VAL A 174 3.29 6.48 18.14
CA VAL A 174 2.44 7.59 18.58
C VAL A 174 2.50 7.78 20.09
N ALA A 175 2.52 6.71 20.89
CA ALA A 175 2.68 6.80 22.34
C ALA A 175 4.03 7.40 22.73
N SER A 176 5.12 7.01 22.05
CA SER A 176 6.45 7.59 22.27
C SER A 176 6.51 9.08 21.92
N LEU A 177 5.92 9.48 20.79
CA LEU A 177 5.86 10.87 20.35
C LEU A 177 5.03 11.72 21.32
N ARG A 178 3.91 11.18 21.83
CA ARG A 178 3.11 11.86 22.86
C ARG A 178 3.92 12.12 24.13
N LYS A 179 4.72 11.14 24.58
CA LYS A 179 5.62 11.32 25.73
C LYS A 179 6.68 12.40 25.46
N ALA A 180 7.28 12.41 24.27
CA ALA A 180 8.26 13.43 23.89
C ALA A 180 7.64 14.84 23.84
N ILE A 181 6.42 14.98 23.30
CA ILE A 181 5.70 16.27 23.28
C ILE A 181 5.37 16.72 24.71
N ALA A 182 4.95 15.82 25.58
CA ALA A 182 4.67 16.15 26.98
C ALA A 182 5.94 16.63 27.70
N HIS A 183 7.08 15.94 27.48
CA HIS A 183 8.38 16.36 28.00
C HIS A 183 8.75 17.76 27.51
N GLY A 184 8.73 17.99 26.20
CA GLY A 184 9.06 19.30 25.62
C GLY A 184 8.15 20.43 26.11
N ARG A 185 6.86 20.14 26.37
CA ARG A 185 5.95 21.11 27.02
C ARG A 185 6.40 21.44 28.45
N SER A 186 6.72 20.44 29.26
CA SER A 186 7.18 20.66 30.63
C SER A 186 8.50 21.43 30.70
N GLU A 187 9.42 21.20 29.75
CA GLU A 187 10.66 21.96 29.62
C GLU A 187 10.39 23.42 29.24
N ASN A 188 9.50 23.64 28.27
CA ASN A 188 9.12 25.00 27.88
C ASN A 188 8.44 25.75 29.03
N GLU A 189 7.59 25.09 29.81
CA GLU A 189 6.98 25.65 31.03
C GLU A 189 8.04 26.00 32.08
N ALA A 190 9.03 25.12 32.29
CA ALA A 190 10.13 25.37 33.21
C ALA A 190 11.00 26.57 32.77
N VAL A 191 11.33 26.65 31.48
CA VAL A 191 12.07 27.78 30.91
C VAL A 191 11.26 29.07 31.03
N ALA A 192 9.95 29.04 30.76
CA ALA A 192 9.08 30.19 30.94
C ALA A 192 9.06 30.67 32.41
N ALA A 193 9.00 29.74 33.37
CA ALA A 193 9.08 30.06 34.80
C ALA A 193 10.44 30.65 35.21
N GLN A 194 11.53 30.16 34.61
CA GLN A 194 12.86 30.75 34.83
C GLN A 194 12.96 32.16 34.26
N LEU A 195 12.40 32.40 33.07
CA LEU A 195 12.37 33.73 32.45
C LEU A 195 11.53 34.72 33.26
N THR A 196 10.35 34.32 33.76
CA THR A 196 9.54 35.22 34.60
C THR A 196 10.26 35.58 35.89
N LYS A 197 10.95 34.62 36.51
CA LYS A 197 11.79 34.86 37.68
C LYS A 197 12.94 35.82 37.37
N SER A 198 13.71 35.58 36.30
CA SER A 198 14.82 36.46 35.94
C SER A 198 14.36 37.88 35.59
N PHE A 199 13.19 38.03 34.94
CA PHE A 199 12.59 39.34 34.72
C PHE A 199 12.14 40.02 36.01
N ALA A 200 11.67 39.28 37.02
CA ALA A 200 11.35 39.84 38.33
C ALA A 200 12.62 40.30 39.06
N ASP A 201 13.68 39.49 39.03
CA ASP A 201 14.97 39.83 39.63
C ASP A 201 15.57 41.08 38.96
N LEU A 202 15.54 41.17 37.62
CA LEU A 202 16.00 42.34 36.87
C LEU A 202 15.18 43.60 37.17
N ARG A 203 13.87 43.48 37.45
CA ARG A 203 13.05 44.63 37.88
C ARG A 203 13.49 45.11 39.26
N ALA A 204 13.69 44.19 40.22
CA ALA A 204 14.17 44.53 41.54
C ALA A 204 15.57 45.18 41.51
N GLU A 205 16.46 44.70 40.65
CA GLU A 205 17.76 45.34 40.45
C GLU A 205 17.67 46.75 39.85
N ARG A 206 16.76 46.96 38.89
CA ARG A 206 16.51 48.31 38.35
C ARG A 206 15.98 49.25 39.41
N GLU A 207 15.06 48.81 40.26
CA GLU A 207 14.56 49.60 41.39
C GLU A 207 15.68 49.94 42.38
N ARG A 208 16.54 48.98 42.72
CA ARG A 208 17.73 49.27 43.56
C ARG A 208 18.68 50.26 42.90
N ARG A 209 18.84 50.17 41.58
CA ARG A 209 19.68 51.11 40.84
C ARG A 209 19.10 52.52 40.87
N THR A 210 17.78 52.68 40.69
CA THR A 210 17.16 54.02 40.75
C THR A 210 17.22 54.61 42.16
N THR A 211 17.09 53.78 43.21
CA THR A 211 17.29 54.26 44.59
C THR A 211 18.72 54.73 44.81
N LEU A 212 19.73 53.95 44.39
CA LEU A 212 21.14 54.35 44.49
C LEU A 212 21.45 55.61 43.68
N GLU A 213 20.89 55.74 42.46
CA GLU A 213 21.04 56.95 41.65
C GLU A 213 20.44 58.18 42.35
N SER A 214 19.30 58.03 43.04
CA SER A 214 18.69 59.11 43.82
C SER A 214 19.53 59.48 45.07
N GLU A 215 20.14 58.51 45.74
CA GLU A 215 21.04 58.75 46.86
C GLU A 215 22.32 59.47 46.41
N ILE A 216 22.91 59.05 45.28
CA ILE A 216 24.06 59.73 44.69
C ILE A 216 23.71 61.18 44.35
N ALA A 217 22.53 61.44 43.77
CA ALA A 217 22.09 62.80 43.46
C ALA A 217 21.98 63.67 44.72
N ARG A 218 21.38 63.15 45.80
CA ARG A 218 21.32 63.84 47.11
C ARG A 218 22.70 64.12 47.70
N LEU A 219 23.61 63.15 47.63
CA LEU A 219 24.97 63.31 48.14
C LEU A 219 25.76 64.35 47.34
N LYS A 220 25.55 64.43 46.02
CA LYS A 220 26.13 65.48 45.17
C LYS A 220 25.61 66.86 45.55
N GLU A 221 24.29 67.04 45.67
CA GLU A 221 23.70 68.32 46.10
C GLU A 221 24.23 68.77 47.48
N SER A 222 24.42 67.81 48.40
CA SER A 222 25.02 68.06 49.71
C SER A 222 26.52 68.42 49.65
N LEU A 223 27.27 67.88 48.68
CA LEU A 223 28.65 68.26 48.41
C LEU A 223 28.71 69.67 47.82
N ASP A 224 27.96 69.92 46.75
CA ASP A 224 27.92 71.23 46.07
C ASP A 224 27.53 72.36 47.04
N SER A 225 26.56 72.10 47.94
CA SER A 225 26.18 73.04 49.00
C SER A 225 27.32 73.33 49.98
N ARG A 226 28.11 72.31 50.35
CA ARG A 226 29.27 72.50 51.24
C ARG A 226 30.40 73.25 50.54
N ASP A 227 30.65 72.94 49.28
CA ASP A 227 31.67 73.61 48.49
C ASP A 227 31.33 75.09 48.33
N GLY A 228 30.07 75.45 48.07
CA GLY A 228 29.62 76.85 48.04
C GLY A 228 29.78 77.58 49.39
N ILE A 229 29.54 76.90 50.53
CA ILE A 229 29.81 77.48 51.86
C ILE A 229 31.31 77.71 52.07
N ILE A 230 32.16 76.78 51.63
CA ILE A 230 33.62 76.90 51.75
C ILE A 230 34.11 78.07 50.89
N GLU A 231 33.65 78.18 49.65
CA GLU A 231 33.98 79.30 48.75
C GLU A 231 33.59 80.65 49.38
N SER A 232 32.37 80.78 49.88
CA SER A 232 31.91 82.00 50.57
C SER A 232 32.78 82.34 51.79
N LYS A 233 33.15 81.36 52.62
CA LYS A 233 34.05 81.59 53.76
C LYS A 233 35.47 81.95 53.33
N MET A 234 35.96 81.37 52.22
CA MET A 234 37.26 81.72 51.68
C MET A 234 37.29 83.16 51.17
N GLU A 235 36.21 83.62 50.54
CA GLU A 235 36.04 85.02 50.14
C GLU A 235 36.03 85.96 51.37
N GLU A 236 35.31 85.61 52.44
CA GLU A 236 35.30 86.40 53.70
C GLU A 236 36.69 86.52 54.35
N ILE A 237 37.54 85.50 54.24
CA ILE A 237 38.91 85.52 54.81
C ILE A 237 39.88 86.37 53.97
N GLN A 238 39.59 86.58 52.68
CA GLN A 238 40.46 87.34 51.76
C GLN A 238 40.19 88.86 51.77
N VAL A 239 39.12 89.32 52.45
CA VAL A 239 38.75 90.74 52.66
C VAL A 239 39.34 91.26 53.96
#